data_AF-A0A948CZP1-F1
#
_entry.id   AF-A0A948CZP1-F1
#
_cell.length_a   1.000
_cell.length_b   1.000
_cell.length_c   1.000
_cell.angle_alpha   90.00
_cell.angle_beta   90.00
_cell.angle_gamma   90.00
#
_symmetry.space_group_name_H-M   'P 1'
#
loop_
_entity.id
_entity.type
_entity.pdbx_description
1 polymer ?
#
loop_
_entity_poly.entity_id
_entity_poly.type
_entity_poly.pdbx_seq_one_letter_code
_entity_poly.pdbx_strand_id
1 'polypeptide(L)'
;MRLKFTKDSRGIGLMETVIVTGIFAISMGIISVIMINSIKHQRIVHAEQVVVGAARDTIETLAREIRLGYIDYMAHIDASDRISDDEPDSNPTTNLHIKSYAGSDIEITTNAEGEVMAGNLKISSDEINVTDLTFYVQPTSDPFWVKRCDSPNDCDYTNMPVMKDPTGLPGGFCTPVGICLIEDEQPRVTIVMRAETNEPADSDRFTVIDLQTTVSTRTYQR
;
A
#
# COMPACT_ATOMS: atom_id res chain seq x y z
N MET A 1 -14.70 46.21 63.27
CA MET A 1 -13.24 46.15 63.05
C MET A 1 -12.95 46.86 61.72
N ARG A 2 -12.38 48.08 61.76
CA ARG A 2 -12.10 48.87 60.55
C ARG A 2 -10.69 48.53 60.06
N LEU A 3 -10.59 47.88 58.91
CA LEU A 3 -9.31 47.66 58.23
C LEU A 3 -8.80 49.01 57.70
N LYS A 4 -7.71 49.51 58.31
CA LYS A 4 -6.96 50.67 57.81
C LYS A 4 -6.03 50.19 56.69
N PHE A 5 -6.38 50.49 55.45
CA PHE A 5 -5.43 50.39 54.34
C PHE A 5 -4.45 51.56 54.43
N THR A 6 -3.22 51.30 54.85
CA THR A 6 -2.11 52.25 54.74
C THR A 6 -1.71 52.33 53.27
N LYS A 7 -1.98 53.48 52.65
CA LYS A 7 -1.65 53.75 51.25
C LYS A 7 -0.17 54.07 51.11
N ASP A 8 0.64 53.05 50.83
CA ASP A 8 2.03 53.25 50.39
C ASP A 8 2.03 53.69 48.93
N SER A 9 2.25 54.99 48.68
CA SER A 9 2.33 55.56 47.33
C SER A 9 3.78 55.71 46.89
N ARG A 10 4.51 54.60 46.81
CA ARG A 10 5.77 54.56 46.05
C ARG A 10 5.40 54.36 44.59
N GLY A 11 5.53 55.42 43.78
CA GLY A 11 5.39 55.30 42.34
C GLY A 11 6.46 54.39 41.78
N ILE A 12 6.09 53.57 40.79
CA ILE A 12 7.05 52.74 40.03
C ILE A 12 8.08 53.69 39.43
N GLY A 13 9.35 53.42 39.73
CA GLY A 13 10.45 54.23 39.19
C GLY A 13 10.52 54.07 37.68
N LEU A 14 10.89 55.14 36.97
CA LEU A 14 11.05 55.10 35.50
C LEU A 14 11.99 53.95 35.08
N MET A 15 13.03 53.67 35.87
CA MET A 15 13.96 52.56 35.67
C MET A 15 13.30 51.17 35.80
N GLU A 16 12.35 51.01 36.72
CA GLU A 16 11.65 49.74 36.95
C GLU A 16 10.72 49.41 35.78
N THR A 17 10.01 50.40 35.25
CA THR A 17 9.19 50.24 34.03
C THR A 17 10.04 49.79 32.84
N VAL A 18 11.22 50.36 32.65
CA VAL A 18 12.12 49.97 31.54
C VAL A 18 12.57 48.51 31.70
N ILE A 19 12.98 48.10 32.90
CA ILE A 19 13.41 46.71 33.16
C ILE A 19 12.26 45.73 32.90
N VAL A 20 11.06 46.04 33.38
CA VAL A 20 9.86 45.19 33.18
C VAL A 20 9.53 45.07 31.69
N THR A 21 9.58 46.18 30.94
CA THR A 21 9.34 46.12 29.49
C THR A 21 10.39 45.30 28.74
N GLY A 22 11.66 45.37 29.15
CA GLY A 22 12.74 44.58 28.56
C GLY A 22 12.54 43.07 28.79
N ILE A 23 12.24 42.66 30.03
CA ILE A 23 11.96 41.26 30.36
C ILE A 23 10.72 40.77 29.60
N PHE A 24 9.66 41.57 29.55
CA PHE A 24 8.45 41.25 28.81
C PHE A 24 8.73 41.05 27.31
N ALA A 25 9.47 41.95 26.68
CA ALA A 25 9.84 41.85 25.27
C ALA A 25 10.63 40.56 24.97
N ILE A 26 11.61 40.22 25.83
CA ILE A 26 12.39 38.98 25.69
C ILE A 26 11.47 37.75 25.82
N SER A 27 10.59 37.73 26.82
CA SER A 27 9.66 36.62 27.04
C SER A 27 8.71 36.42 25.85
N MET A 28 8.19 37.51 25.27
CA MET A 28 7.31 37.47 24.11
C MET A 28 8.05 36.96 22.86
N GLY A 29 9.33 37.32 22.70
CA GLY A 29 10.19 36.80 21.64
C GLY A 29 10.36 35.28 21.73
N ILE A 30 10.64 34.76 22.93
CA ILE A 30 10.80 33.31 23.16
C ILE A 30 9.49 32.57 22.85
N ILE A 31 8.35 33.07 23.35
CA ILE A 31 7.03 32.46 23.10
C ILE A 31 6.72 32.42 21.59
N SER A 32 7.02 33.50 20.87
CA SER A 32 6.77 33.57 19.42
C SER A 32 7.57 32.53 18.64
N VAL A 33 8.85 32.33 18.98
CA VAL A 33 9.69 31.30 18.34
C VAL A 33 9.13 29.90 18.61
N ILE A 34 8.72 29.62 19.85
CA ILE A 34 8.12 28.33 20.22
C ILE A 34 6.82 28.10 19.42
N MET A 35 5.98 29.12 19.30
CA MET A 35 4.71 29.02 18.56
C MET A 35 4.94 28.75 17.07
N ILE A 36 5.90 29.42 16.44
CA ILE A 36 6.25 29.19 15.03
C ILE A 36 6.72 27.73 14.83
N ASN A 37 7.58 27.23 15.71
CA ASN A 37 8.04 25.84 15.66
C ASN A 37 6.88 24.86 15.86
N SER A 38 5.95 25.17 16.76
CA SER A 38 4.75 24.35 16.98
C SER A 38 3.87 24.28 15.73
N ILE A 39 3.65 25.41 15.04
CA ILE A 39 2.83 25.45 13.81
C ILE A 39 3.49 24.64 12.69
N LYS A 40 4.83 24.76 12.54
CA LYS A 40 5.58 23.94 11.58
C LYS A 40 5.39 22.45 11.85
N HIS A 41 5.53 22.06 13.13
CA HIS A 41 5.36 20.67 13.51
C HIS A 41 3.93 20.16 13.24
N GLN A 42 2.90 20.96 13.52
CA GLN A 42 1.51 20.61 13.22
C GLN A 42 1.26 20.38 11.73
N ARG A 43 1.89 21.17 10.84
CA ARG A 43 1.77 20.98 9.40
C ARG A 43 2.37 19.67 8.93
N ILE A 44 3.54 19.31 9.47
CA ILE A 44 4.21 18.04 9.16
C ILE A 44 3.34 16.86 9.60
N VAL A 45 2.84 16.89 10.84
CA VAL A 45 1.98 15.82 11.36
C VAL A 45 0.67 15.71 10.57
N HIS A 46 0.07 16.84 10.18
CA HIS A 46 -1.13 16.85 9.34
C HIS A 46 -0.86 16.23 7.97
N ALA A 47 0.22 16.63 7.30
CA ALA A 47 0.60 16.06 6.01
C ALA A 47 0.85 14.54 6.11
N GLU A 48 1.52 14.07 7.16
CA GLU A 48 1.69 12.65 7.43
C GLU A 48 0.35 11.91 7.58
N GLN A 49 -0.59 12.48 8.33
CA GLN A 49 -1.92 11.88 8.50
C GLN A 49 -2.69 11.78 7.19
N VAL A 50 -2.62 12.81 6.34
CA VAL A 50 -3.24 12.80 5.01
C VAL A 50 -2.66 11.69 4.15
N VAL A 51 -1.34 11.59 4.04
CA VAL A 51 -0.69 10.53 3.24
C VAL A 51 -1.02 9.14 3.78
N VAL A 52 -0.94 8.93 5.10
CA VAL A 52 -1.31 7.63 5.70
C VAL A 52 -2.77 7.27 5.40
N GLY A 53 -3.69 8.23 5.53
CA GLY A 53 -5.11 8.04 5.26
C GLY A 53 -5.35 7.64 3.80
N ALA A 54 -4.90 8.48 2.87
CA ALA A 54 -5.05 8.26 1.43
C ALA A 54 -4.39 6.94 0.97
N ALA A 55 -3.20 6.62 1.48
CA ALA A 55 -2.50 5.39 1.13
C ALA A 55 -3.25 4.14 1.66
N ARG A 56 -3.82 4.21 2.87
CA ARG A 56 -4.67 3.13 3.40
C ARG A 56 -5.94 2.94 2.60
N ASP A 57 -6.62 4.02 2.23
CA ASP A 57 -7.85 3.96 1.44
C ASP A 57 -7.59 3.36 0.04
N THR A 58 -6.44 3.71 -0.56
CA THR A 58 -5.97 3.14 -1.84
C THR A 58 -5.74 1.63 -1.70
N ILE A 59 -4.97 1.21 -0.69
CA ILE A 59 -4.73 -0.22 -0.43
C ILE A 59 -6.01 -0.99 -0.11
N GLU A 60 -6.94 -0.40 0.65
CA GLU A 60 -8.19 -1.05 0.97
C GLU A 60 -9.04 -1.28 -0.28
N THR A 61 -9.05 -0.29 -1.18
CA THR A 61 -9.76 -0.40 -2.45
C THR A 61 -9.12 -1.46 -3.35
N LEU A 62 -7.79 -1.49 -3.47
CA LEU A 62 -7.07 -2.56 -4.16
C LEU A 62 -7.36 -3.94 -3.56
N ALA A 63 -7.29 -4.06 -2.24
CA ALA A 63 -7.59 -5.29 -1.53
C ALA A 63 -9.05 -5.75 -1.75
N ARG A 64 -9.97 -4.80 -1.91
CA ARG A 64 -11.38 -5.10 -2.22
C ARG A 64 -11.51 -5.65 -3.63
N GLU A 65 -10.89 -5.03 -4.63
CA GLU A 65 -10.89 -5.53 -6.02
C GLU A 65 -10.28 -6.93 -6.11
N ILE A 66 -9.13 -7.15 -5.46
CA ILE A 66 -8.48 -8.49 -5.40
C ILE A 66 -9.37 -9.54 -4.71
N ARG A 67 -10.09 -9.17 -3.64
CA ARG A 67 -10.97 -10.12 -2.95
C ARG A 67 -12.18 -10.52 -3.79
N LEU A 68 -12.69 -9.60 -4.60
CA LEU A 68 -13.90 -9.79 -5.40
C LEU A 68 -13.63 -10.39 -6.78
N GLY A 69 -12.41 -10.24 -7.28
CA GLY A 69 -11.99 -10.79 -8.56
C GLY A 69 -11.29 -12.15 -8.47
N TYR A 70 -10.85 -12.60 -9.64
CA TYR A 70 -10.04 -13.79 -9.85
C TYR A 70 -8.73 -13.36 -10.50
N ILE A 71 -7.60 -13.89 -10.04
CA ILE A 71 -6.30 -13.59 -10.65
C ILE A 71 -6.25 -14.26 -12.02
N ASP A 72 -5.92 -13.52 -13.08
CA ASP A 72 -5.76 -14.09 -14.40
C ASP A 72 -4.33 -14.59 -14.61
N TYR A 73 -4.05 -15.79 -14.11
CA TYR A 73 -2.74 -16.43 -14.24
C TYR A 73 -2.26 -16.56 -15.69
N MET A 74 -3.17 -16.66 -16.65
CA MET A 74 -2.82 -16.79 -18.08
C MET A 74 -2.37 -15.47 -18.70
N ALA A 75 -2.82 -14.32 -18.17
CA ALA A 75 -2.38 -13.01 -18.64
C ALA A 75 -0.92 -12.71 -18.28
N HIS A 76 -0.37 -13.43 -17.31
CA HIS A 76 1.03 -13.36 -16.90
C HIS A 76 1.94 -14.31 -17.68
N ILE A 77 1.43 -15.01 -18.69
CA ILE A 77 2.22 -15.88 -19.58
C ILE A 77 2.42 -15.14 -20.90
N ASP A 78 3.68 -14.84 -21.24
CA ASP A 78 4.02 -14.19 -22.50
C ASP A 78 3.57 -14.99 -23.74
N ALA A 79 3.27 -14.27 -24.82
CA ALA A 79 2.75 -14.80 -26.09
C ALA A 79 3.66 -15.84 -26.80
N SER A 80 4.89 -16.04 -26.32
CA SER A 80 5.83 -17.05 -26.81
C SER A 80 5.56 -18.46 -26.27
N ASP A 81 4.56 -18.67 -25.41
CA ASP A 81 4.38 -19.91 -24.62
C ASP A 81 5.63 -20.27 -23.78
N ARG A 82 6.54 -19.30 -23.71
CA ARG A 82 7.65 -19.21 -22.77
C ARG A 82 7.16 -18.19 -21.78
N ILE A 83 7.17 -18.57 -20.52
CA ILE A 83 6.93 -17.65 -19.43
C ILE A 83 7.84 -16.45 -19.70
N SER A 84 7.25 -15.25 -19.74
CA SER A 84 8.00 -14.00 -19.68
C SER A 84 8.99 -14.16 -18.53
N ASP A 85 10.17 -13.54 -18.58
CA ASP A 85 11.04 -13.50 -17.40
C ASP A 85 10.32 -12.87 -16.17
N ASP A 86 9.12 -12.29 -16.37
CA ASP A 86 8.05 -12.14 -15.37
C ASP A 86 7.35 -13.49 -15.06
N GLU A 87 8.11 -14.51 -14.67
CA GLU A 87 7.51 -15.69 -14.05
C GLU A 87 6.86 -15.25 -12.74
N PRO A 88 5.61 -15.64 -12.44
CA PRO A 88 5.01 -15.41 -11.12
C PRO A 88 5.78 -16.13 -9.99
N ASP A 89 6.81 -16.92 -10.33
CA ASP A 89 7.77 -17.50 -9.40
C ASP A 89 8.62 -16.41 -8.74
N SER A 90 8.14 -15.94 -7.58
CA SER A 90 8.84 -15.10 -6.60
C SER A 90 9.19 -13.66 -7.00
N ASN A 91 9.06 -13.29 -8.27
CA ASN A 91 9.36 -11.93 -8.71
C ASN A 91 8.14 -11.01 -8.53
N PRO A 92 8.31 -9.83 -7.91
CA PRO A 92 7.24 -8.85 -7.83
C PRO A 92 6.83 -8.39 -9.23
N THR A 93 5.54 -8.37 -9.51
CA THR A 93 5.02 -7.73 -10.72
C THR A 93 4.46 -6.34 -10.41
N THR A 94 4.59 -5.41 -11.34
CA THR A 94 4.02 -4.05 -11.22
C THR A 94 2.60 -3.96 -11.75
N ASN A 95 2.18 -4.92 -12.59
CA ASN A 95 0.86 -4.96 -13.20
C ASN A 95 0.15 -6.24 -12.74
N LEU A 96 -1.07 -6.11 -12.22
CA LEU A 96 -1.85 -7.25 -11.77
C LEU A 96 -3.12 -7.38 -12.61
N HIS A 97 -3.27 -8.53 -13.30
CA HIS A 97 -4.46 -8.82 -14.10
C HIS A 97 -5.49 -9.59 -13.26
N ILE A 98 -6.71 -9.05 -13.19
CA ILE A 98 -7.81 -9.61 -12.42
C ILE A 98 -9.06 -9.66 -13.28
N LYS A 99 -9.72 -10.82 -13.32
CA LYS A 99 -11.07 -10.95 -13.86
C LYS A 99 -12.10 -10.61 -12.79
N SER A 100 -12.94 -9.63 -13.06
CA SER A 100 -14.10 -9.31 -12.23
C SER A 100 -15.10 -10.47 -12.19
N TYR A 101 -16.00 -10.50 -11.20
CA TYR A 101 -17.14 -11.43 -11.17
C TYR A 101 -18.01 -11.35 -12.44
N ALA A 102 -18.03 -10.20 -13.11
CA ALA A 102 -18.74 -9.99 -14.36
C ALA A 102 -18.00 -10.54 -15.60
N GLY A 103 -16.79 -11.08 -15.42
CA GLY A 103 -15.91 -11.57 -16.48
C GLY A 103 -15.14 -10.47 -17.23
N SER A 104 -15.24 -9.22 -16.79
CA SER A 104 -14.40 -8.13 -17.33
C SER A 104 -12.97 -8.30 -16.83
N ASP A 105 -12.01 -8.14 -17.74
CA ASP A 105 -10.60 -8.05 -17.38
C ASP A 105 -10.30 -6.66 -16.81
N ILE A 106 -9.58 -6.62 -15.69
CA ILE A 106 -9.20 -5.42 -14.97
C ILE A 106 -7.70 -5.53 -14.72
N GLU A 107 -6.95 -4.67 -15.39
CA GLU A 107 -5.52 -4.49 -15.13
C GLU A 107 -5.34 -3.42 -14.05
N ILE A 108 -4.65 -3.78 -12.98
CA ILE A 108 -4.22 -2.83 -11.96
C ILE A 108 -2.78 -2.42 -12.28
N THR A 109 -2.58 -1.14 -12.53
CA THR A 109 -1.27 -0.58 -12.90
C THR A 109 -1.11 0.83 -12.32
N THR A 110 0.13 1.33 -12.34
CA THR A 110 0.47 2.70 -11.95
C THR A 110 0.86 3.48 -13.20
N ASN A 111 0.27 4.66 -13.40
CA ASN A 111 0.62 5.50 -14.54
C ASN A 111 1.93 6.29 -14.31
N ALA A 112 2.39 7.05 -15.31
CA ALA A 112 3.61 7.86 -15.20
C ALA A 112 3.51 9.01 -14.18
N GLU A 113 2.29 9.36 -13.78
CA GLU A 113 1.97 10.38 -12.77
C GLU A 113 1.82 9.77 -11.37
N GLY A 114 2.09 8.45 -11.25
CA GLY A 114 1.97 7.63 -10.04
C GLY A 114 0.55 7.52 -9.48
N GLU A 115 -0.45 7.67 -10.33
CA GLU A 115 -1.82 7.32 -10.01
C GLU A 115 -2.04 5.81 -10.19
N VAL A 116 -2.72 5.20 -9.23
CA VAL A 116 -3.08 3.79 -9.31
C VAL A 116 -4.41 3.65 -10.03
N MET A 117 -4.40 2.89 -11.12
CA MET A 117 -5.54 2.66 -12.00
C MET A 117 -5.97 1.20 -11.91
N ALA A 118 -7.29 0.96 -11.88
CA ALA A 118 -7.88 -0.34 -12.17
C ALA A 118 -8.70 -0.24 -13.46
N GLY A 119 -8.14 -0.73 -14.56
CA GLY A 119 -8.61 -0.43 -15.89
C GLY A 119 -8.60 1.09 -16.13
N ASN A 120 -9.78 1.68 -16.37
CA ASN A 120 -9.92 3.12 -16.59
C ASN A 120 -10.31 3.91 -15.34
N LEU A 121 -10.43 3.26 -14.18
CA LEU A 121 -10.82 3.92 -12.94
C LEU A 121 -9.60 4.25 -12.09
N LYS A 122 -9.42 5.53 -11.76
CA LYS A 122 -8.45 5.97 -10.77
C LYS A 122 -8.90 5.53 -9.37
N ILE A 123 -8.04 4.79 -8.69
CA ILE A 123 -8.23 4.31 -7.30
C ILE A 123 -7.49 5.19 -6.29
N SER A 124 -6.32 5.70 -6.66
CA SER A 124 -5.53 6.54 -5.74
C SER A 124 -6.18 7.91 -5.52
N SER A 125 -5.94 8.50 -4.35
CA SER A 125 -6.34 9.89 -4.04
C SER A 125 -5.51 10.90 -4.84
N ASP A 126 -6.05 12.10 -5.07
CA ASP A 126 -5.32 13.25 -5.63
C ASP A 126 -4.28 13.84 -4.65
N GLU A 127 -4.31 13.41 -3.39
CA GLU A 127 -3.42 13.92 -2.33
C GLU A 127 -2.05 13.22 -2.30
N ILE A 128 -1.95 12.04 -2.92
CA ILE A 128 -0.75 11.20 -2.91
C ILE A 128 -0.32 10.81 -4.32
N ASN A 129 0.98 10.56 -4.45
CA ASN A 129 1.61 9.96 -5.60
C ASN A 129 2.16 8.58 -5.20
N VAL A 130 1.84 7.53 -5.95
CA VAL A 130 2.35 6.18 -5.71
C VAL A 130 3.58 5.97 -6.59
N THR A 131 4.75 5.95 -5.96
CA THR A 131 6.04 5.86 -6.67
C THR A 131 6.48 4.43 -6.91
N ASP A 132 6.05 3.50 -6.06
CA ASP A 132 6.34 2.08 -6.19
C ASP A 132 5.09 1.29 -5.82
N LEU A 133 4.67 0.38 -6.70
CA LEU A 133 3.56 -0.53 -6.48
C LEU A 133 3.96 -1.89 -7.03
N THR A 134 4.06 -2.86 -6.13
CA THR A 134 4.45 -4.22 -6.48
C THR A 134 3.49 -5.23 -5.86
N PHE A 135 3.23 -6.29 -6.61
CA PHE A 135 2.35 -7.38 -6.26
C PHE A 135 3.14 -8.68 -6.21
N TYR A 136 2.99 -9.43 -5.13
CA TYR A 136 3.49 -10.78 -4.99
C TYR A 136 2.30 -11.74 -4.95
N VAL A 137 2.19 -12.61 -5.94
CA VAL A 137 1.08 -13.57 -6.06
C VAL A 137 1.55 -14.94 -5.55
N GLN A 138 0.73 -15.59 -4.74
CA GLN A 138 0.95 -16.96 -4.26
C GLN A 138 -0.38 -17.74 -4.26
N PRO A 139 -0.45 -18.98 -4.78
CA PRO A 139 0.62 -19.67 -5.49
C PRO A 139 0.91 -19.00 -6.83
N THR A 140 2.06 -19.35 -7.40
CA THR A 140 2.61 -18.76 -8.62
C THR A 140 1.91 -19.31 -9.87
N SER A 141 1.29 -20.48 -9.74
CA SER A 141 0.44 -21.11 -10.74
C SER A 141 -1.01 -21.12 -10.29
N ASP A 142 -1.93 -21.27 -11.25
CA ASP A 142 -3.37 -21.36 -10.98
C ASP A 142 -3.69 -22.64 -10.17
N PRO A 143 -4.11 -22.51 -8.89
CA PRO A 143 -4.42 -23.68 -8.05
C PRO A 143 -5.71 -24.37 -8.49
N PHE A 144 -6.51 -23.75 -9.36
CA PHE A 144 -7.78 -24.26 -9.85
C PHE A 144 -7.67 -24.85 -11.25
N TRP A 145 -6.46 -24.95 -11.82
CA TRP A 145 -6.30 -25.54 -13.14
C TRP A 145 -6.59 -27.05 -13.10
N VAL A 146 -7.70 -27.43 -13.73
CA VAL A 146 -8.08 -28.81 -13.99
C VAL A 146 -7.57 -29.27 -15.37
N LYS A 147 -6.62 -30.22 -15.40
CA LYS A 147 -6.19 -30.90 -16.62
C LYS A 147 -6.71 -32.34 -16.65
N ARG A 148 -7.17 -32.82 -17.81
CA ARG A 148 -7.47 -34.24 -18.02
C ARG A 148 -6.17 -35.04 -18.16
N CYS A 149 -6.11 -36.18 -17.49
CA CYS A 149 -5.02 -37.13 -17.56
C CYS A 149 -5.53 -38.47 -18.09
N ASP A 150 -4.83 -39.04 -19.07
CA ASP A 150 -5.11 -40.37 -19.60
C ASP A 150 -4.27 -41.44 -18.89
N SER A 151 -3.18 -41.02 -18.24
CA SER A 151 -2.35 -41.88 -17.40
C SER A 151 -2.00 -41.21 -16.06
N PRO A 152 -1.65 -42.00 -15.02
CA PRO A 152 -1.17 -41.47 -13.74
C PRO A 152 0.05 -40.54 -13.87
N ASN A 153 0.82 -40.66 -14.95
CA ASN A 153 2.02 -39.88 -15.21
C ASN A 153 1.75 -38.59 -16.00
N ASP A 154 0.53 -38.34 -16.49
CA ASP A 154 0.21 -37.08 -17.20
C ASP A 154 0.11 -35.85 -16.28
N CYS A 155 -0.01 -36.10 -14.98
CA CYS A 155 0.03 -35.08 -13.93
C CYS A 155 1.46 -34.81 -13.42
N ASP A 156 2.47 -35.34 -14.12
CA ASP A 156 3.87 -35.04 -13.85
C ASP A 156 4.19 -33.63 -14.37
N TYR A 157 4.45 -32.73 -13.42
CA TYR A 157 4.73 -31.32 -13.65
C TYR A 157 6.02 -31.08 -14.46
N THR A 158 6.88 -32.08 -14.60
CA THR A 158 8.19 -31.93 -15.28
C THR A 158 8.12 -31.61 -16.78
N ASN A 159 6.99 -31.86 -17.44
CA ASN A 159 6.78 -31.56 -18.87
C ASN A 159 5.75 -30.45 -19.12
N MET A 160 5.27 -29.77 -18.07
CA MET A 160 4.44 -28.58 -18.23
C MET A 160 5.33 -27.34 -18.30
N PRO A 161 5.10 -26.42 -19.25
CA PRO A 161 5.89 -25.19 -19.39
C PRO A 161 5.77 -24.21 -18.20
N VAL A 162 5.07 -24.58 -17.11
CA VAL A 162 4.73 -23.69 -15.98
C VAL A 162 5.16 -24.23 -14.59
N MET A 163 5.89 -25.36 -14.48
CA MET A 163 6.22 -25.88 -13.14
C MET A 163 7.61 -26.51 -13.03
N LYS A 164 8.52 -25.79 -12.38
CA LYS A 164 9.60 -26.40 -11.59
C LYS A 164 9.39 -26.02 -10.13
N ASP A 165 8.58 -26.79 -9.42
CA ASP A 165 8.57 -26.71 -7.96
C ASP A 165 10.00 -26.95 -7.43
N PRO A 166 10.62 -25.97 -6.74
CA PRO A 166 11.98 -26.10 -6.22
C PRO A 166 12.08 -27.12 -5.07
N THR A 167 10.96 -27.59 -4.54
CA THR A 167 10.92 -28.50 -3.38
C THR A 167 10.90 -29.99 -3.75
N GLY A 168 10.69 -30.34 -5.03
CA GLY A 168 10.72 -31.73 -5.50
C GLY A 168 9.68 -32.64 -4.83
N LEU A 169 8.58 -32.07 -4.33
CA LEU A 169 7.47 -32.81 -3.72
C LEU A 169 6.50 -33.33 -4.80
N PRO A 170 5.79 -34.43 -4.53
CA PRO A 170 5.20 -35.28 -5.56
C PRO A 170 4.07 -34.61 -6.33
N GLY A 171 4.08 -34.85 -7.65
CA GLY A 171 3.09 -34.41 -8.62
C GLY A 171 1.65 -34.65 -8.21
N GLY A 172 0.74 -33.82 -8.73
CA GLY A 172 -0.71 -34.01 -8.54
C GLY A 172 -1.12 -35.44 -8.92
N PHE A 173 -2.15 -35.97 -8.28
CA PHE A 173 -2.60 -37.33 -8.57
C PHE A 173 -3.69 -37.33 -9.64
N CYS A 174 -3.56 -38.21 -10.62
CA CYS A 174 -4.63 -38.48 -11.58
C CYS A 174 -5.73 -39.28 -10.88
N THR A 175 -6.92 -38.69 -10.78
CA THR A 175 -8.11 -39.39 -10.27
C THR A 175 -8.55 -40.51 -11.21
N PRO A 176 -9.32 -41.50 -10.73
CA PRO A 176 -9.87 -42.57 -11.59
C PRO A 176 -10.77 -42.06 -12.74
N VAL A 177 -11.23 -40.81 -12.67
CA VAL A 177 -12.02 -40.15 -13.72
C VAL A 177 -11.13 -39.41 -14.74
N GLY A 178 -9.80 -39.53 -14.65
CA GLY A 178 -8.86 -38.92 -15.58
C GLY A 178 -8.72 -37.41 -15.38
N ILE A 179 -8.68 -36.94 -14.13
CA ILE A 179 -8.50 -35.53 -13.78
C ILE A 179 -7.30 -35.39 -12.83
N CYS A 180 -6.36 -34.49 -13.14
CA CYS A 180 -5.28 -34.11 -12.24
C CYS A 180 -5.82 -33.18 -11.14
N LEU A 181 -5.61 -33.55 -9.88
CA LEU A 181 -5.90 -32.69 -8.73
C LEU A 181 -4.60 -32.11 -8.18
N ILE A 182 -4.52 -30.78 -8.15
CA ILE A 182 -3.49 -30.00 -7.46
C ILE A 182 -3.98 -29.76 -6.02
N GLU A 183 -3.07 -29.50 -5.07
CA GLU A 183 -3.48 -29.09 -3.73
C GLU A 183 -4.28 -27.78 -3.80
N ASP A 184 -5.47 -27.80 -3.20
CA ASP A 184 -6.38 -26.66 -3.14
C ASP A 184 -5.78 -25.59 -2.21
N GLU A 185 -5.09 -24.61 -2.78
CA GLU A 185 -4.57 -23.45 -2.07
C GLU A 185 -5.32 -22.19 -2.50
N GLN A 186 -5.74 -21.37 -1.52
CA GLN A 186 -6.34 -20.07 -1.83
C GLN A 186 -5.29 -19.09 -2.35
N PRO A 187 -5.53 -18.45 -3.51
CA PRO A 187 -4.68 -17.38 -4.00
C PRO A 187 -4.61 -16.20 -3.02
N ARG A 188 -3.39 -15.71 -2.80
CA ARG A 188 -3.03 -14.56 -1.96
C ARG A 188 -2.18 -13.60 -2.78
N VAL A 189 -2.45 -12.32 -2.61
CA VAL A 189 -1.66 -11.24 -3.20
C VAL A 189 -1.11 -10.40 -2.05
N THR A 190 0.21 -10.26 -1.98
CA THR A 190 0.85 -9.26 -1.12
C THR A 190 1.10 -8.01 -1.94
N ILE A 191 0.51 -6.92 -1.49
CA ILE A 191 0.66 -5.59 -2.07
C ILE A 191 1.74 -4.88 -1.27
N VAL A 192 2.77 -4.38 -1.94
CA VAL A 192 3.78 -3.48 -1.38
C VAL A 192 3.68 -2.16 -2.12
N MET A 193 3.49 -1.08 -1.38
CA MET A 193 3.22 0.24 -1.95
C MET A 193 4.05 1.30 -1.23
N ARG A 194 4.72 2.15 -2.01
CA ARG A 194 5.34 3.39 -1.55
C ARG A 194 4.54 4.58 -2.07
N ALA A 195 4.04 5.39 -1.14
CA ALA A 195 3.30 6.60 -1.44
C ALA A 195 4.02 7.83 -0.89
N GLU A 196 3.95 8.93 -1.63
CA GLU A 196 4.44 10.25 -1.24
C GLU A 196 3.34 11.31 -1.35
N THR A 197 3.46 12.40 -0.61
CA THR A 197 2.56 13.56 -0.74
C THR A 197 2.84 14.34 -2.02
N ASN A 198 1.80 14.83 -2.68
CA ASN A 198 1.95 15.76 -3.81
C ASN A 198 2.45 17.15 -3.37
N GLU A 199 2.14 17.56 -2.14
CA GLU A 199 2.60 18.82 -1.57
C GLU A 199 3.70 18.59 -0.52
N PRO A 200 4.88 19.21 -0.64
CA PRO A 200 5.93 19.09 0.37
C PRO A 200 5.48 19.74 1.69
N ALA A 201 5.60 19.00 2.80
CA ALA A 201 5.15 19.46 4.12
C ALA A 201 6.02 20.59 4.70
N ASP A 202 7.27 20.66 4.26
CA ASP A 202 8.23 21.74 4.46
C ASP A 202 9.10 21.84 3.20
N SER A 203 9.77 22.96 2.96
CA SER A 203 10.34 23.37 1.65
C SER A 203 11.27 22.39 0.93
N ASP A 204 11.62 21.25 1.52
CA ASP A 204 12.51 20.23 0.93
C ASP A 204 12.18 18.77 1.30
N ARG A 205 11.03 18.47 1.94
CA ARG A 205 10.74 17.09 2.38
C ARG A 205 9.34 16.63 1.99
N PHE A 206 9.30 15.67 1.08
CA PHE A 206 8.14 14.82 0.86
C PHE A 206 8.02 13.82 2.01
N THR A 207 6.82 13.68 2.54
CA THR A 207 6.49 12.57 3.43
C THR A 207 6.33 11.33 2.57
N VAL A 208 7.15 10.31 2.84
CA VAL A 208 7.11 9.00 2.16
C VAL A 208 6.67 7.94 3.16
N ILE A 209 5.73 7.09 2.76
CA ILE A 209 5.21 6.00 3.56
C ILE A 209 5.25 4.71 2.75
N ASP A 210 5.79 3.66 3.37
CA ASP A 210 5.80 2.30 2.83
C ASP A 210 4.72 1.47 3.54
N LEU A 211 3.85 0.85 2.77
CA LEU A 211 2.79 -0.02 3.27
C LEU A 211 2.89 -1.40 2.63
N GLN A 212 2.58 -2.42 3.43
CA GLN A 212 2.49 -3.80 2.96
C GLN A 212 1.21 -4.43 3.53
N THR A 213 0.48 -5.15 2.68
CA THR A 213 -0.66 -5.97 3.11
C THR A 213 -0.77 -7.23 2.28
N THR A 214 -1.32 -8.30 2.86
CA THR A 214 -1.59 -9.55 2.15
C THR A 214 -3.08 -9.83 2.14
N VAL A 215 -3.60 -10.14 0.96
CA VAL A 215 -5.03 -10.29 0.69
C VAL A 215 -5.26 -11.64 0.04
N SER A 216 -6.14 -12.46 0.61
CA SER A 216 -6.61 -13.69 -0.04
C SER A 216 -7.85 -13.40 -0.88
N THR A 217 -7.93 -14.02 -2.05
CA THR A 217 -9.14 -14.03 -2.87
C THR A 217 -10.28 -14.74 -2.12
N ARG A 218 -11.53 -14.29 -2.27
CA ARG A 218 -12.68 -14.93 -1.61
C ARG A 218 -13.35 -15.98 -2.46
N THR A 219 -13.02 -16.01 -3.75
CA THR A 219 -13.71 -16.91 -4.64
C THR A 219 -13.06 -18.28 -4.62
N TYR A 220 -13.82 -19.26 -4.15
CA TYR A 220 -13.46 -20.66 -4.22
C TYR A 220 -14.00 -21.22 -5.53
N GLN A 221 -13.12 -21.56 -6.46
CA GLN A 221 -13.46 -22.40 -7.60
C GLN A 221 -12.94 -23.82 -7.37
N ARG A 222 -13.68 -24.82 -7.84
CA ARG A 222 -13.26 -26.21 -7.96
C ARG A 222 -13.88 -26.79 -9.23
#